data_AF-A0A2J8ADC0-F1
#
_entry.id   AF-A0A2J8ADC0-F1
#
_cell.length_a   1.000
_cell.length_b   1.000
_cell.length_c   1.000
_cell.angle_alpha   90.00
_cell.angle_beta   90.00
_cell.angle_gamma   90.00
#
_symmetry.space_group_name_H-M   'P 1'
#
loop_
_entity.id
_entity.type
_entity.pdbx_description
1 polymer ?
#
loop_
_entity_poly.entity_id
_entity_poly.type
_entity_poly.pdbx_seq_one_letter_code
_entity_poly.pdbx_strand_id
1 'polypeptide(L)'
;MAPKKKTVKKESKKDALQTGDIEGASVEELNQKIGTLEKEKNKEEEYRNYMQLERDKINAFWEITKKDLEDRRAELRNKDREMEEMEERHQVEIKELAHQDIIRQLKLEHAKEITKLRQEFELQAKELQQKYEKKMKMLRDDMELRRKQIIKALQYDVAKVSKAHNDLIRVYEAKLTEFGIPVDELGFRPLVTNTSTGPAGLVVGA
;
A
#
# COMPACT_ATOMS: atom_id res chain seq x y z
N MET A 1 15.63 -49.17 33.60
CA MET A 1 15.99 -49.94 34.81
C MET A 1 14.91 -50.95 35.09
N ALA A 2 15.20 -52.24 34.96
CA ALA A 2 14.27 -53.34 35.23
C ALA A 2 14.16 -53.62 36.74
N PRO A 3 12.99 -54.03 37.28
CA PRO A 3 12.87 -54.42 38.68
C PRO A 3 13.27 -55.88 38.89
N LYS A 4 13.99 -56.11 39.99
CA LYS A 4 14.53 -57.41 40.42
C LYS A 4 13.41 -58.36 40.87
N LYS A 5 13.41 -59.59 40.33
CA LYS A 5 12.66 -60.75 40.84
C LYS A 5 13.12 -61.07 42.27
N LYS A 6 12.22 -60.96 43.26
CA LYS A 6 12.36 -61.63 44.55
C LYS A 6 11.68 -62.99 44.46
N THR A 7 12.49 -64.03 44.43
CA THR A 7 12.12 -65.42 44.62
C THR A 7 11.58 -65.63 46.03
N VAL A 8 10.26 -65.82 46.17
CA VAL A 8 9.64 -66.27 47.42
C VAL A 8 9.67 -67.79 47.42
N LYS A 9 10.36 -68.35 48.42
CA LYS A 9 10.43 -69.78 48.74
C LYS A 9 9.01 -70.32 48.92
N LYS A 10 8.70 -71.37 48.15
CA LYS A 10 7.51 -72.19 48.28
C LYS A 10 7.71 -73.09 49.50
N GLU A 11 7.24 -72.66 50.67
CA GLU A 11 7.11 -73.55 51.83
C GLU A 11 5.93 -74.50 51.58
N SER A 12 6.27 -75.73 51.23
CA SER A 12 5.35 -76.86 51.20
C SER A 12 4.95 -77.22 52.63
N LYS A 13 3.93 -76.56 53.17
CA LYS A 13 3.14 -77.13 54.27
C LYS A 13 2.29 -78.26 53.67
N LYS A 14 2.78 -79.49 53.85
CA LYS A 14 1.94 -80.68 53.81
C LYS A 14 1.06 -80.63 55.05
N ASP A 15 -0.09 -79.96 54.95
CA ASP A 15 -1.17 -80.22 55.87
C ASP A 15 -1.70 -81.61 55.55
N ALA A 16 -1.29 -82.57 56.38
CA ALA A 16 -1.82 -83.91 56.41
C ALA A 16 -3.32 -83.80 56.68
N LEU A 17 -4.13 -84.07 55.66
CA LEU A 17 -5.55 -84.27 55.87
C LEU A 17 -5.68 -85.57 56.68
N GLN A 18 -6.04 -85.41 57.95
CA GLN A 18 -6.38 -86.52 58.85
C GLN A 18 -7.51 -87.33 58.21
N THR A 19 -7.20 -88.55 57.81
CA THR A 19 -8.21 -89.59 57.57
C THR A 19 -8.72 -90.02 58.93
N GLY A 20 -9.73 -89.30 59.44
CA GLY A 20 -10.48 -89.71 60.62
C GLY A 20 -11.24 -91.00 60.33
N ASP A 21 -11.17 -91.90 61.30
CA ASP A 21 -11.79 -93.22 61.41
C ASP A 21 -13.07 -93.43 60.58
N ILE A 22 -13.00 -94.37 59.64
CA ILE A 22 -14.14 -95.00 58.98
C ILE A 22 -14.20 -96.46 59.48
N GLU A 23 -14.33 -96.65 60.79
CA GLU A 23 -14.63 -97.97 61.36
C GLU A 23 -15.93 -97.84 62.15
N GLY A 24 -17.06 -98.00 61.44
CA GLY A 24 -18.39 -98.06 62.06
C GLY A 24 -19.52 -97.31 61.33
N ALA A 25 -19.26 -96.61 60.23
CA ALA A 25 -20.33 -95.99 59.44
C ALA A 25 -20.90 -96.98 58.40
N SER A 26 -22.22 -97.13 58.34
CA SER A 26 -22.88 -97.90 57.26
C SER A 26 -22.50 -97.29 55.91
N VAL A 27 -22.38 -98.11 54.86
CA VAL A 27 -22.10 -97.67 53.48
C VAL A 27 -23.04 -96.53 53.05
N GLU A 28 -24.26 -96.50 53.56
CA GLU A 28 -25.24 -95.44 53.34
C GLU A 28 -24.87 -94.08 53.98
N GLU A 29 -24.27 -94.07 55.16
CA GLU A 29 -23.84 -92.84 55.84
C GLU A 29 -22.62 -92.22 55.15
N LEU A 30 -21.68 -93.04 54.68
CA LEU A 30 -20.55 -92.60 53.87
C LEU A 30 -21.02 -92.01 52.53
N ASN A 31 -22.00 -92.66 51.88
CA ASN A 31 -22.61 -92.14 50.65
C ASN A 31 -23.34 -90.80 50.89
N GLN A 32 -24.02 -90.62 52.02
CA GLN A 32 -24.61 -89.32 52.38
C GLN A 32 -23.56 -88.23 52.65
N LYS A 33 -22.43 -88.59 53.30
CA LYS A 33 -21.32 -87.68 53.55
C LYS A 33 -20.60 -87.28 52.26
N ILE A 34 -20.45 -88.21 51.32
CA ILE A 34 -19.95 -87.92 49.96
C ILE A 34 -20.91 -86.95 49.25
N GLY A 35 -22.22 -87.22 49.25
CA GLY A 35 -23.20 -86.35 48.60
C GLY A 35 -23.35 -84.96 49.23
N THR A 36 -23.02 -84.78 50.51
CA THR A 36 -22.99 -83.46 51.18
C THR A 36 -21.70 -82.71 50.85
N LEU A 37 -20.54 -83.38 50.90
CA LEU A 37 -19.26 -82.81 50.51
C LEU A 37 -19.22 -82.41 49.03
N GLU A 38 -19.86 -83.18 48.13
CA GLU A 38 -20.00 -82.81 46.72
C GLU A 38 -20.85 -81.55 46.52
N LYS A 39 -21.94 -81.40 47.29
CA LYS A 39 -22.77 -80.18 47.27
C LYS A 39 -22.01 -78.97 47.81
N GLU A 40 -21.21 -79.14 48.86
CA GLU A 40 -20.34 -78.08 49.38
C GLU A 40 -19.26 -77.70 48.38
N LYS A 41 -18.58 -78.69 47.79
CA LYS A 41 -17.60 -78.47 46.72
C LYS A 41 -18.21 -77.70 45.53
N ASN A 42 -19.40 -78.08 45.07
CA ASN A 42 -20.08 -77.38 43.98
C ASN A 42 -20.42 -75.94 44.35
N LYS A 43 -20.98 -75.69 45.55
CA LYS A 43 -21.25 -74.33 46.03
C LYS A 43 -19.99 -73.48 46.14
N GLU A 44 -18.88 -74.07 46.58
CA GLU A 44 -17.58 -73.42 46.66
C GLU A 44 -17.02 -73.07 45.27
N GLU A 45 -17.20 -73.96 44.29
CA GLU A 45 -16.83 -73.72 42.89
C GLU A 45 -17.68 -72.61 42.25
N GLU A 46 -19.00 -72.62 42.47
CA GLU A 46 -19.91 -71.55 42.05
C GLU A 46 -19.53 -70.21 42.67
N TYR A 47 -19.21 -70.20 43.97
CA TYR A 47 -18.77 -68.99 44.69
C TYR A 47 -17.42 -68.48 44.17
N ARG A 48 -16.46 -69.37 43.91
CA ARG A 48 -15.17 -68.99 43.28
C ARG A 48 -15.38 -68.39 41.90
N ASN A 49 -16.23 -68.99 41.07
CA ASN A 49 -16.54 -68.51 39.73
C ASN A 49 -17.25 -67.13 39.78
N TYR A 50 -18.22 -66.98 40.69
CA TYR A 50 -18.88 -65.71 40.94
C TYR A 50 -17.89 -64.61 41.34
N MET A 51 -16.97 -64.91 42.26
CA MET A 51 -15.95 -63.96 42.70
C MET A 51 -14.93 -63.61 41.60
N GLN A 52 -14.65 -64.54 40.69
CA GLN A 52 -13.84 -64.25 39.49
C GLN A 52 -14.56 -63.28 38.56
N LEU A 53 -15.83 -63.52 38.24
CA LEU A 53 -16.62 -62.62 37.40
C LEU A 53 -16.73 -61.20 37.99
N GLU A 54 -16.91 -61.07 39.30
CA GLU A 54 -16.93 -59.77 39.96
C GLU A 54 -15.56 -59.08 39.91
N ARG A 55 -14.46 -59.83 40.10
CA ARG A 55 -13.10 -59.30 39.91
C ARG A 55 -12.88 -58.81 38.48
N ASP A 56 -13.28 -59.60 37.49
CA ASP A 56 -13.08 -59.26 36.08
C ASP A 56 -13.91 -58.05 35.67
N LYS A 57 -15.13 -57.89 36.18
CA LYS A 57 -15.92 -56.65 36.04
C LYS A 57 -15.21 -55.44 36.62
N ILE A 58 -14.70 -55.55 37.85
CA ILE A 58 -13.99 -54.45 38.51
C ILE A 58 -12.73 -54.07 37.73
N ASN A 59 -11.96 -55.07 37.29
CA ASN A 59 -10.76 -54.86 36.48
C ASN A 59 -11.10 -54.21 35.14
N ALA A 60 -12.12 -54.70 34.43
CA ALA A 60 -12.57 -54.12 33.17
C ALA A 60 -13.03 -52.67 33.35
N PHE A 61 -13.82 -52.40 34.39
CA PHE A 61 -14.26 -51.04 34.69
C PHE A 61 -13.09 -50.11 35.00
N TRP A 62 -12.13 -50.58 35.79
CA TRP A 62 -10.92 -49.82 36.10
C TRP A 62 -10.07 -49.56 34.85
N GLU A 63 -9.88 -50.55 33.98
CA GLU A 63 -9.12 -50.35 32.74
C GLU A 63 -9.81 -49.37 31.78
N ILE A 64 -11.13 -49.48 31.61
CA ILE A 64 -11.91 -48.55 30.79
C ILE A 64 -11.81 -47.13 31.35
N THR A 65 -12.12 -46.94 32.64
CA THR A 65 -12.12 -45.58 33.23
C THR A 65 -10.73 -44.96 33.27
N LYS A 66 -9.69 -45.78 33.49
CA LYS A 66 -8.29 -45.33 33.40
C LYS A 66 -7.96 -44.89 31.97
N LYS A 67 -8.33 -45.68 30.97
CA LYS A 67 -8.12 -45.35 29.56
C LYS A 67 -8.88 -44.08 29.17
N ASP A 68 -10.15 -43.97 29.53
CA ASP A 68 -10.96 -42.77 29.27
C ASP A 68 -10.32 -41.52 29.88
N LEU A 69 -9.76 -41.63 31.08
CA LEU A 69 -9.08 -40.52 31.75
C LEU A 69 -7.75 -40.15 31.06
N GLU A 70 -7.00 -41.14 30.57
CA GLU A 70 -5.79 -40.92 29.77
C GLU A 70 -6.12 -40.27 28.42
N ASP A 71 -7.17 -40.75 27.75
CA ASP A 71 -7.67 -40.24 26.47
C ASP A 71 -8.16 -38.78 26.63
N ARG A 72 -8.97 -38.49 27.67
CA ARG A 72 -9.43 -37.12 27.96
C ARG A 72 -8.29 -36.17 28.30
N ARG A 73 -7.27 -36.64 29.01
CA ARG A 73 -6.06 -35.85 29.25
C ARG A 73 -5.28 -35.59 27.97
N ALA A 74 -5.24 -36.54 27.04
CA ALA A 74 -4.59 -36.36 25.75
C ALA A 74 -5.38 -35.37 24.87
N GLU A 75 -6.70 -35.46 24.84
CA GLU A 75 -7.58 -34.53 24.14
C GLU A 75 -7.39 -33.08 24.63
N LEU A 76 -7.33 -32.86 25.95
CA LEU A 76 -7.08 -31.53 26.51
C LEU A 76 -5.74 -30.95 26.05
N ARG A 77 -4.65 -31.74 26.12
CA ARG A 77 -3.34 -31.29 25.63
C ARG A 77 -3.35 -30.95 24.13
N ASN A 78 -4.06 -31.74 23.33
CA ASN A 78 -4.18 -31.47 21.91
C ASN A 78 -4.97 -30.19 21.66
N LYS A 79 -6.04 -29.95 22.42
CA LYS A 79 -6.84 -28.72 22.34
C LYS A 79 -6.04 -27.48 22.74
N ASP A 80 -5.26 -27.57 23.81
CA ASP A 80 -4.38 -26.49 24.25
C ASP A 80 -3.36 -26.14 23.15
N ARG A 81 -2.76 -27.17 22.54
CA ARG A 81 -1.82 -26.99 21.43
C ARG A 81 -2.48 -26.41 20.17
N GLU A 82 -3.68 -26.86 19.82
CA GLU A 82 -4.44 -26.30 18.70
C GLU A 82 -4.77 -24.82 18.93
N MET A 83 -5.10 -24.43 20.17
CA MET A 83 -5.33 -23.03 20.53
C MET A 83 -4.06 -22.20 20.41
N GLU A 84 -2.94 -22.66 20.97
CA GLU A 84 -1.65 -21.98 20.84
C GLU A 84 -1.26 -21.76 19.37
N GLU A 85 -1.37 -22.80 18.53
CA GLU A 85 -1.06 -22.69 17.11
C GLU A 85 -2.00 -21.72 16.38
N MET A 86 -3.28 -21.65 16.76
CA MET A 86 -4.24 -20.70 16.18
C MET A 86 -3.89 -19.27 16.59
N GLU A 87 -3.56 -19.04 17.86
CA GLU A 87 -3.14 -17.73 18.37
C GLU A 87 -1.87 -17.23 17.69
N GLU A 88 -0.87 -18.10 17.52
CA GLU A 88 0.36 -17.78 16.80
C GLU A 88 0.08 -17.39 15.34
N ARG A 89 -0.74 -18.16 14.63
CA ARG A 89 -1.15 -17.86 13.25
C ARG A 89 -1.87 -16.52 13.16
N HIS A 90 -2.80 -16.25 14.07
CA HIS A 90 -3.54 -15.00 14.09
C HIS A 90 -2.63 -13.80 14.38
N GLN A 91 -1.66 -13.94 15.29
CA GLN A 91 -0.68 -12.89 15.55
C GLN A 91 0.21 -12.59 14.35
N VAL A 92 0.63 -13.62 13.61
CA VAL A 92 1.39 -13.45 12.37
C VAL A 92 0.54 -12.70 11.34
N GLU A 93 -0.72 -13.10 11.15
CA GLU A 93 -1.65 -12.45 10.23
C GLU A 93 -1.86 -10.97 10.57
N ILE A 94 -2.07 -10.63 11.85
CA ILE A 94 -2.18 -9.22 12.29
C ILE A 94 -0.93 -8.43 11.92
N LYS A 95 0.27 -8.98 12.15
CA LYS A 95 1.53 -8.30 11.82
C LYS A 95 1.67 -8.11 10.31
N GLU A 96 1.34 -9.12 9.52
CA GLU A 96 1.36 -9.04 8.06
C GLU A 96 0.42 -7.95 7.53
N LEU A 97 -0.81 -7.91 8.04
CA LEU A 97 -1.78 -6.86 7.70
C LEU A 97 -1.27 -5.46 8.07
N ALA A 98 -0.71 -5.30 9.28
CA ALA A 98 -0.13 -4.04 9.72
C ALA A 98 1.02 -3.60 8.80
N HIS A 99 1.91 -4.51 8.40
CA HIS A 99 2.98 -4.22 7.45
C HIS A 99 2.44 -3.83 6.07
N GLN A 100 1.42 -4.53 5.56
CA GLN A 100 0.77 -4.19 4.30
C GLN A 100 0.15 -2.79 4.34
N ASP A 101 -0.49 -2.41 5.45
CA ASP A 101 -1.08 -1.09 5.64
C ASP A 101 -0.03 0.01 5.65
N ILE A 102 1.09 -0.19 6.35
CA ILE A 102 2.22 0.76 6.34
C ILE A 102 2.76 0.94 4.92
N ILE A 103 2.97 -0.15 4.18
CA ILE A 103 3.44 -0.09 2.79
C ILE A 103 2.43 0.68 1.92
N ARG A 104 1.12 0.43 2.09
CA ARG A 104 0.07 1.12 1.35
C ARG A 104 0.08 2.62 1.64
N GLN A 105 0.18 3.00 2.92
CA GLN A 105 0.27 4.40 3.34
C GLN A 105 1.51 5.08 2.75
N LEU A 106 2.69 4.45 2.84
CA LEU A 106 3.92 5.00 2.29
C LEU A 106 3.83 5.22 0.78
N LYS A 107 3.27 4.25 0.04
CA LYS A 107 3.04 4.38 -1.40
C LYS A 107 2.09 5.54 -1.73
N LEU A 108 1.03 5.70 -0.92
CA LEU A 108 0.06 6.77 -1.11
C LEU A 108 0.70 8.15 -0.86
N GLU A 109 1.48 8.30 0.21
CA GLU A 109 2.18 9.55 0.50
C GLU A 109 3.18 9.91 -0.60
N HIS A 110 3.99 8.94 -1.04
CA HIS A 110 4.92 9.16 -2.15
C HIS A 110 4.21 9.56 -3.45
N ALA A 111 3.07 8.94 -3.76
CA ALA A 111 2.26 9.33 -4.93
C ALA A 111 1.71 10.76 -4.81
N LYS A 112 1.29 11.17 -3.61
CA LYS A 112 0.85 12.55 -3.34
C LYS A 112 2.00 13.54 -3.51
N GLU A 113 3.18 13.24 -2.97
CA GLU A 113 4.37 14.09 -3.07
C GLU A 113 4.82 14.26 -4.52
N ILE A 114 4.90 13.17 -5.30
CA ILE A 114 5.20 13.24 -6.74
C ILE A 114 4.20 14.14 -7.47
N THR A 115 2.91 14.00 -7.15
CA THR A 115 1.87 14.81 -7.79
C THR A 115 2.02 16.28 -7.46
N LYS A 116 2.31 16.62 -6.19
CA LYS A 116 2.58 18.00 -5.75
C LYS A 116 3.79 18.59 -6.47
N LEU A 117 4.93 17.87 -6.50
CA LEU A 117 6.12 18.34 -7.20
C LEU A 117 5.84 18.59 -8.68
N ARG A 118 5.12 17.68 -9.36
CA ARG A 118 4.75 17.86 -10.77
C ARG A 118 3.93 19.12 -10.99
N GLN A 119 2.91 19.35 -10.15
CA GLN A 119 2.09 20.55 -10.23
C GLN A 119 2.89 21.83 -9.98
N GLU A 120 3.78 21.83 -8.99
CA GLU A 120 4.66 22.96 -8.70
C GLU A 120 5.59 23.27 -9.88
N PHE A 121 6.24 22.27 -10.46
CA PHE A 121 7.10 22.46 -11.62
C PHE A 121 6.34 22.95 -12.85
N GLU A 122 5.14 22.42 -13.11
CA GLU A 122 4.29 22.88 -14.21
C GLU A 122 3.86 24.34 -14.03
N LEU A 123 3.50 24.74 -12.81
CA LEU A 123 3.16 26.13 -12.50
C LEU A 123 4.36 27.05 -12.68
N GLN A 124 5.52 26.69 -12.14
CA GLN A 124 6.75 27.47 -12.29
C GLN A 124 7.16 27.62 -13.77
N ALA A 125 7.07 26.54 -14.55
CA ALA A 125 7.36 26.58 -15.98
C ALA A 125 6.41 27.52 -16.74
N LYS A 126 5.09 27.44 -16.46
CA LYS A 126 4.08 28.32 -17.06
C LYS A 126 4.29 29.77 -16.68
N GLU A 127 4.58 30.06 -15.41
CA GLU A 127 4.86 31.43 -14.94
C GLU A 127 6.09 32.01 -15.63
N LEU A 128 7.16 31.23 -15.72
CA LEU A 128 8.40 31.64 -16.38
C LEU A 128 8.15 31.92 -17.87
N GLN A 129 7.46 31.01 -18.55
CA GLN A 129 7.08 31.18 -19.95
C GLN A 129 6.26 32.46 -20.16
N GLN A 130 5.19 32.66 -19.38
CA GLN A 130 4.35 33.87 -19.46
C GLN A 130 5.14 35.15 -19.21
N LYS A 131 6.09 35.13 -18.26
CA LYS A 131 6.95 36.26 -17.96
C LYS A 131 7.82 36.64 -19.16
N TYR A 132 8.43 35.65 -19.82
CA TYR A 132 9.25 35.90 -21.02
C TYR A 132 8.40 36.30 -22.22
N GLU A 133 7.24 35.69 -22.43
CA GLU A 133 6.31 36.08 -23.50
C GLU A 133 5.87 37.54 -23.35
N LYS A 134 5.48 37.96 -22.13
CA LYS A 134 5.13 39.36 -21.82
C LYS A 134 6.31 40.29 -22.09
N LYS A 135 7.51 39.94 -21.60
CA LYS A 135 8.73 40.75 -21.81
C LYS A 135 9.06 40.90 -23.30
N MET A 136 8.97 39.83 -24.06
CA MET A 136 9.22 39.83 -25.50
C MET A 136 8.17 40.65 -26.26
N LYS A 137 6.89 40.56 -25.85
CA LYS A 137 5.83 41.39 -26.43
C LYS A 137 6.06 42.87 -26.17
N MET A 138 6.33 43.26 -24.91
CA MET A 138 6.63 44.65 -24.56
C MET A 138 7.83 45.20 -25.33
N LEU A 139 8.89 44.40 -25.49
CA LEU A 139 10.07 44.81 -26.25
C LEU A 139 9.73 45.03 -27.74
N ARG A 140 8.92 44.15 -28.35
CA ARG A 140 8.46 44.34 -29.72
C ARG A 140 7.61 45.60 -29.86
N ASP A 141 6.66 45.80 -28.96
CA ASP A 141 5.75 46.95 -28.99
C ASP A 141 6.52 48.28 -28.81
N ASP A 142 7.52 48.33 -27.93
CA ASP A 142 8.41 49.49 -27.73
C ASP A 142 9.27 49.78 -28.98
N MET A 143 9.85 48.73 -29.59
CA MET A 143 10.64 48.88 -30.82
C MET A 143 9.78 49.36 -31.99
N GLU A 144 8.56 48.82 -32.12
CA GLU A 144 7.61 49.29 -33.13
C GLU A 144 7.17 50.74 -32.90
N LEU A 145 6.92 51.12 -31.66
CA LEU A 145 6.56 52.48 -31.29
C LEU A 145 7.68 53.46 -31.65
N ARG A 146 8.92 53.16 -31.28
CA ARG A 146 10.10 53.96 -31.63
C ARG A 146 10.28 54.06 -33.13
N ARG A 147 10.14 52.94 -33.87
CA ARG A 147 10.22 52.95 -35.34
C ARG A 147 9.17 53.87 -35.95
N LYS A 148 7.92 53.80 -35.48
CA LYS A 148 6.82 54.67 -35.95
C LYS A 148 7.09 56.13 -35.64
N GLN A 149 7.62 56.45 -34.46
CA GLN A 149 7.99 57.81 -34.07
C GLN A 149 9.10 58.37 -34.97
N ILE A 150 10.16 57.58 -35.22
CA ILE A 150 11.27 57.98 -36.10
C ILE A 150 10.78 58.21 -37.54
N ILE A 151 9.95 57.31 -38.06
CA ILE A 151 9.38 57.47 -39.41
C ILE A 151 8.57 58.76 -39.50
N LYS A 152 7.70 59.04 -38.51
CA LYS A 152 6.92 60.29 -38.48
C LYS A 152 7.79 61.54 -38.41
N ALA A 153 8.85 61.51 -37.60
CA ALA A 153 9.79 62.63 -37.49
C ALA A 153 10.53 62.87 -38.82
N LEU A 154 11.05 61.81 -39.45
CA LEU A 154 11.73 61.92 -40.74
C LEU A 154 10.78 62.39 -41.85
N GLN A 155 9.53 61.90 -41.88
CA GLN A 155 8.51 62.36 -42.82
C GLN A 155 8.21 63.85 -42.63
N TYR A 156 8.09 64.30 -41.37
CA TYR A 156 7.93 65.71 -41.04
C TYR A 156 9.10 66.56 -41.54
N ASP A 157 10.35 66.13 -41.28
CA ASP A 157 11.54 66.86 -41.70
C ASP A 157 11.66 66.94 -43.22
N VAL A 158 11.39 65.83 -43.94
CA VAL A 158 11.36 65.81 -45.41
C VAL A 158 10.30 66.79 -45.92
N ALA A 159 9.08 66.78 -45.38
CA ALA A 159 8.02 67.69 -45.79
C ALA A 159 8.38 69.17 -45.53
N LYS A 160 9.00 69.47 -44.39
CA LYS A 160 9.46 70.80 -44.02
C LYS A 160 10.53 71.33 -44.99
N VAL A 161 11.55 70.52 -45.28
CA VAL A 161 12.64 70.89 -46.21
C VAL A 161 12.12 71.03 -47.64
N SER A 162 11.29 70.08 -48.09
CA SER A 162 10.67 70.11 -49.43
C SER A 162 9.89 71.40 -49.65
N LYS A 163 9.21 71.87 -48.60
CA LYS A 163 8.46 73.11 -48.65
C LYS A 163 9.33 74.35 -48.62
N ALA A 164 10.35 74.38 -47.76
CA ALA A 164 11.32 75.48 -47.75
C ALA A 164 12.03 75.62 -49.11
N HIS A 165 12.35 74.50 -49.76
CA HIS A 165 12.87 74.45 -51.13
C HIS A 165 11.89 75.06 -52.14
N ASN A 166 10.62 74.64 -52.11
CA ASN A 166 9.59 75.20 -53.00
C ASN A 166 9.36 76.71 -52.76
N ASP A 167 9.36 77.16 -51.50
CA ASP A 167 9.22 78.58 -51.16
C ASP A 167 10.42 79.39 -51.68
N LEU A 168 11.64 78.85 -51.56
CA LEU A 168 12.85 79.50 -52.07
C LEU A 168 12.84 79.62 -53.60
N ILE A 169 12.37 78.59 -54.34
CA ILE A 169 12.17 78.66 -55.79
C ILE A 169 11.28 79.86 -56.14
N ARG A 170 10.10 79.97 -55.50
CA ARG A 170 9.16 81.07 -55.76
C ARG A 170 9.79 82.45 -55.51
N VAL A 171 10.58 82.60 -54.45
CA VAL A 171 11.27 83.86 -54.14
C VAL A 171 12.32 84.20 -55.20
N TYR A 172 13.10 83.23 -55.66
CA TYR A 172 14.08 83.46 -56.73
C TYR A 172 13.42 83.79 -58.06
N GLU A 173 12.35 83.09 -58.44
CA GLU A 173 11.58 83.38 -59.67
C GLU A 173 11.02 84.82 -59.65
N ALA A 174 10.46 85.24 -58.51
CA ALA A 174 9.99 86.61 -58.32
C ALA A 174 11.13 87.63 -58.45
N LYS A 175 12.31 87.35 -57.88
CA LYS A 175 13.46 88.26 -57.92
C LYS A 175 14.09 88.35 -59.32
N LEU A 176 14.18 87.25 -60.05
CA LEU A 176 14.67 87.25 -61.44
C LEU A 176 13.74 88.08 -62.34
N THR A 177 12.44 87.92 -62.15
CA THR A 177 11.42 88.71 -62.86
C THR A 177 11.56 90.20 -62.54
N GLU A 178 11.81 90.57 -61.28
CA GLU A 178 12.06 91.96 -60.86
C GLU A 178 13.29 92.57 -61.56
N PHE A 179 14.33 91.78 -61.81
CA PHE A 179 15.52 92.20 -62.56
C PHE A 179 15.32 92.17 -64.09
N GLY A 180 14.11 91.86 -64.58
CA GLY A 180 13.78 91.82 -65.99
C GLY A 180 14.30 90.59 -66.73
N ILE A 181 14.63 89.51 -66.01
CA ILE A 181 15.04 88.22 -66.59
C ILE A 181 13.81 87.29 -66.55
N PRO A 182 13.16 87.00 -67.68
CA PRO A 182 12.02 86.09 -67.72
C PRO A 182 12.45 84.67 -67.35
N VAL A 183 11.66 84.02 -66.49
CA VAL A 183 11.92 82.67 -65.99
C VAL A 183 12.01 81.62 -67.12
N ASP A 184 11.36 81.90 -68.26
CA ASP A 184 11.39 81.06 -69.46
C ASP A 184 12.74 81.07 -70.21
N GLU A 185 13.59 82.07 -69.96
CA GLU A 185 14.90 82.23 -70.62
C GLU A 185 16.05 81.50 -69.90
N LEU A 186 15.79 80.86 -68.75
CA LEU A 186 16.79 80.20 -67.92
C LEU A 186 17.33 78.88 -68.51
N GLY A 187 16.63 78.28 -69.47
CA GLY A 187 17.05 77.02 -70.12
C GLY A 187 16.94 75.76 -69.25
N PHE A 188 16.42 75.87 -68.02
CA PHE A 188 16.07 74.74 -67.16
C PHE A 188 14.78 75.02 -66.40
N ARG A 189 14.10 73.95 -65.94
CA ARG A 189 12.91 74.05 -65.08
C ARG A 189 13.24 73.47 -63.71
N PRO A 190 13.17 74.26 -62.62
CA PRO A 190 13.42 73.73 -61.29
C PRO A 190 12.39 72.67 -60.91
N LEU A 191 12.85 71.59 -60.29
CA LEU A 191 11.97 70.52 -59.82
C LEU A 191 11.22 70.96 -58.56
N VAL A 192 9.89 71.00 -58.66
CA VAL A 192 9.00 71.31 -57.54
C VAL A 192 8.47 70.00 -56.96
N THR A 193 8.45 69.91 -55.64
CA THR A 193 7.91 68.74 -54.92
C THR A 193 6.47 68.99 -54.47
N ASN A 194 5.64 67.96 -54.35
CA ASN A 194 4.25 68.12 -53.91
C ASN A 194 4.19 68.45 -52.41
N THR A 195 3.94 69.71 -52.05
CA THR A 195 3.85 70.19 -50.65
C THR A 195 2.61 71.04 -50.39
N SER A 196 2.18 71.15 -49.12
CA SER A 196 1.08 72.02 -48.72
C SER A 196 1.36 73.51 -48.98
N THR A 197 0.30 74.30 -49.21
CA THR A 197 0.37 75.71 -49.65
C THR A 197 0.55 76.74 -48.53
N GLY A 198 0.46 76.35 -47.25
CA GLY A 198 0.69 77.27 -46.11
C GLY A 198 2.18 77.68 -45.99
N PRO A 199 2.61 78.38 -44.93
CA PRO A 199 4.04 78.69 -44.68
C PRO A 199 4.87 77.45 -44.27
N ALA A 200 6.17 77.42 -44.57
CA ALA A 200 7.08 76.32 -44.16
C ALA A 200 7.08 76.02 -42.65
N GLY A 201 6.84 77.03 -41.80
CA GLY A 201 6.71 76.85 -40.35
C GLY A 201 5.43 76.13 -39.88
N LEU A 202 4.46 75.93 -40.79
CA LEU A 202 3.13 75.35 -40.51
C LEU A 202 2.92 74.00 -41.21
N VAL A 203 3.98 73.34 -41.68
CA VAL A 203 3.87 71.96 -42.18
C VAL A 203 3.44 71.08 -41.03
N VAL A 204 2.24 70.51 -41.12
CA VAL A 204 1.82 69.41 -40.26
C VAL A 204 2.30 68.13 -40.94
N GLY A 205 3.03 67.28 -40.22
CA GLY A 205 3.41 65.97 -40.73
C GLY A 205 2.14 65.18 -41.04
N ALA A 206 2.04 64.63 -42.26
CA ALA A 206 0.92 63.79 -42.68
C ALA A 206 0.83 62.51 -41.85
#